data_AF-A0A6G1IHQ5-F1
#
_entry.id   AF-A0A6G1IHQ5-F1
#
_cell.length_a   1.000
_cell.length_b   1.000
_cell.length_c   1.000
_cell.angle_alpha   90.00
_cell.angle_beta   90.00
_cell.angle_gamma   90.00
#
_symmetry.space_group_name_H-M   'P 1'
#
loop_
_entity.id
_entity.type
_entity.pdbx_description
1 polymer ?
#
loop_
_entity_poly.entity_id
_entity_poly.type
_entity_poly.pdbx_seq_one_letter_code
_entity_poly.pdbx_strand_id
1 'polypeptide(L)'
;MLGSWTHIANRTPTEKEFEDSLGQKDLVLYFGHGSGGQFVRSEAVRRLYLNSGTNGEKPGCATTFLFGYSSVHLSDNSIYEPSGMLASYLTAGAPAVVGMLWDVTDKDCDRCAVKAARSADESPNESGGAREWRRGVGLDEAVKEARKECVLRYLNGAAAVVYGIPVYLE
;
A
#
# COMPACT_ATOMS: atom_id res chain seq x y z
N MET A 1 -1.42 9.89 -12.14
CA MET A 1 -0.52 8.73 -12.26
C MET A 1 0.05 8.70 -13.67
N LEU A 2 0.54 9.84 -14.16
CA LEU A 2 1.20 9.97 -15.45
C LEU A 2 2.71 9.86 -15.23
N GLY A 3 3.21 8.63 -15.14
CA GLY A 3 4.63 8.34 -14.92
C GLY A 3 5.03 7.01 -15.56
N SER A 4 6.33 6.77 -15.70
CA SER A 4 6.84 5.50 -16.21
C SER A 4 6.70 4.41 -15.14
N TRP A 5 5.73 3.52 -15.32
CA TRP A 5 5.53 2.37 -14.44
C TRP A 5 6.42 1.20 -14.87
N THR A 6 7.04 0.55 -13.89
CA THR A 6 7.68 -0.75 -14.09
C THR A 6 6.62 -1.83 -13.85
N HIS A 7 6.33 -2.62 -14.88
CA HIS A 7 5.27 -3.64 -14.81
C HIS A 7 5.88 -5.03 -14.71
N ILE A 8 5.43 -5.80 -13.72
CA ILE A 8 5.66 -7.24 -13.62
C ILE A 8 4.28 -7.92 -13.68
N ALA A 9 4.00 -8.61 -14.78
CA ALA A 9 2.72 -9.26 -15.01
C ALA A 9 2.93 -10.66 -15.59
N ASN A 10 1.99 -11.58 -15.32
CA ASN A 10 1.99 -12.97 -15.81
C ASN A 10 3.27 -13.77 -15.50
N ARG A 11 4.00 -13.39 -14.44
CA ARG A 11 5.15 -14.13 -13.93
C ARG A 11 5.36 -13.83 -12.45
N THR A 12 6.05 -14.74 -11.78
CA THR A 12 6.54 -14.53 -10.42
C THR A 12 7.69 -13.51 -10.43
N PRO A 13 7.66 -12.46 -9.58
CA PRO A 13 8.81 -11.59 -9.38
C PRO A 13 9.92 -12.35 -8.64
N THR A 14 11.17 -12.03 -8.95
CA THR A 14 12.29 -12.47 -8.11
C THR A 14 12.34 -11.66 -6.82
N GLU A 15 12.93 -12.22 -5.76
CA GLU A 15 13.08 -11.54 -4.47
C GLU A 15 13.79 -10.18 -4.64
N LYS A 16 14.87 -10.14 -5.44
CA LYS A 16 15.60 -8.91 -5.74
C LYS A 16 14.76 -7.87 -6.50
N GLU A 17 13.98 -8.27 -7.50
CA GLU A 17 13.09 -7.33 -8.21
C GLU A 17 12.06 -6.70 -7.27
N PHE A 18 11.56 -7.47 -6.30
CA PHE A 18 10.61 -6.98 -5.31
C PHE A 18 11.29 -6.04 -4.31
N GLU A 19 12.47 -6.41 -3.79
CA GLU A 19 13.29 -5.56 -2.93
C GLU A 19 13.65 -4.23 -3.60
N ASP A 20 14.14 -4.27 -4.84
CA ASP A 20 14.51 -3.09 -5.63
C ASP A 20 13.28 -2.20 -5.85
N SER A 21 12.10 -2.80 -6.11
CA SER A 21 10.85 -2.05 -6.25
C SER A 21 10.46 -1.32 -4.95
N LEU A 22 10.65 -1.96 -3.80
CA LEU A 22 10.36 -1.35 -2.50
C LEU A 22 11.36 -0.27 -2.10
N GLY A 23 12.65 -0.45 -2.40
CA GLY A 23 13.70 0.50 -2.01
C GLY A 23 13.85 1.71 -2.95
N GLN A 24 13.63 1.51 -4.26
CA GLN A 24 13.94 2.54 -5.27
C GLN A 24 12.73 3.32 -5.76
N LYS A 25 11.50 2.81 -5.57
CA LYS A 25 10.28 3.48 -6.05
C LYS A 25 9.61 4.28 -4.95
N ASP A 26 8.73 5.20 -5.36
CA ASP A 26 7.89 5.98 -4.44
C ASP A 26 6.58 5.29 -4.09
N LEU A 27 6.07 4.52 -5.04
CA LEU A 27 4.80 3.84 -4.97
C LEU A 27 4.92 2.43 -5.56
N VAL A 28 4.46 1.43 -4.82
CA VAL A 28 4.36 0.05 -5.27
C VAL A 28 2.90 -0.39 -5.19
N LEU A 29 2.37 -0.88 -6.31
CA LEU A 29 1.05 -1.50 -6.37
C LEU A 29 1.23 -3.01 -6.55
N TYR A 30 0.77 -3.77 -5.56
CA TYR A 30 0.81 -5.23 -5.56
C TYR A 30 -0.62 -5.77 -5.70
N PHE A 31 -0.83 -6.56 -6.75
CA PHE A 31 -2.08 -7.26 -7.02
C PHE A 31 -1.80 -8.75 -7.04
N GLY A 32 -2.19 -9.46 -5.99
CA GLY A 32 -1.86 -10.88 -5.85
C GLY A 32 -2.26 -11.44 -4.49
N HIS A 33 -1.71 -12.61 -4.16
CA HIS A 33 -2.01 -13.27 -2.89
C HIS A 33 -1.31 -12.59 -1.72
N GLY A 34 -2.03 -12.36 -0.62
CA GLY A 34 -1.42 -11.92 0.64
C GLY A 34 -0.69 -10.59 0.52
N SER A 35 0.45 -10.52 1.21
CA SER A 35 1.25 -9.30 1.36
C SER A 35 2.51 -9.27 0.48
N GLY A 36 2.64 -10.18 -0.49
CA GLY A 36 3.91 -10.40 -1.20
C GLY A 36 4.99 -11.15 -0.41
N GLY A 37 4.70 -11.63 0.80
CA GLY A 37 5.64 -12.38 1.64
C GLY A 37 6.11 -13.72 1.06
N GLN A 38 5.42 -14.22 0.04
CA GLN A 38 5.86 -15.39 -0.75
C GLN A 38 7.01 -15.06 -1.72
N PHE A 39 7.26 -13.77 -1.99
CA PHE A 39 8.28 -13.31 -2.92
C PHE A 39 9.46 -12.64 -2.22
N VAL A 40 9.23 -12.03 -1.06
CA VAL A 40 10.28 -11.34 -0.29
C VAL A 40 10.19 -11.69 1.19
N ARG A 41 11.33 -11.98 1.80
CA ARG A 41 11.40 -12.28 3.24
C ARG A 41 11.23 -11.02 4.09
N SER A 42 10.66 -11.19 5.29
CA SER A 42 10.49 -10.10 6.25
C SER A 42 11.82 -9.42 6.60
N GLU A 43 12.89 -10.20 6.76
CA GLU A 43 14.23 -9.69 7.09
C GLU A 43 14.83 -8.86 5.95
N ALA A 44 14.53 -9.22 4.70
CA ALA A 44 14.96 -8.48 3.53
C ALA A 44 14.28 -7.10 3.48
N VAL A 45 12.96 -7.06 3.65
CA VAL A 45 12.20 -5.80 3.68
C VAL A 45 12.70 -4.89 4.81
N ARG A 46 12.89 -5.42 6.02
CA ARG A 46 13.39 -4.63 7.17
C ARG A 46 14.78 -4.04 6.93
N ARG A 47 15.62 -4.71 6.14
CA ARG A 47 16.98 -4.27 5.84
C ARG A 47 17.03 -3.02 4.95
N LEU A 48 15.96 -2.74 4.20
CA LEU A 48 15.87 -1.54 3.36
C LEU A 48 16.13 -0.26 4.18
N TYR A 49 15.59 -0.20 5.40
CA TYR A 49 15.83 0.92 6.32
C TYR A 49 17.31 1.08 6.71
N LEU A 50 18.05 -0.02 6.87
CA LEU A 50 19.47 0.02 7.25
C LEU A 50 20.37 0.44 6.09
N ASN A 51 20.01 0.06 4.85
CA ASN A 51 20.80 0.35 3.65
C ASN A 51 20.62 1.79 3.14
N SER A 52 19.60 2.48 3.66
CA SER A 52 19.16 3.84 3.32
C SER A 52 20.20 4.96 3.46
N GLY A 53 21.42 4.68 3.94
CA GLY A 53 22.46 5.67 4.19
C GLY A 53 23.82 5.38 3.54
N THR A 54 24.02 4.24 2.88
CA THR A 54 25.37 3.81 2.44
C THR A 54 25.71 4.25 1.02
N ASN A 55 24.72 4.45 0.15
CA ASN A 55 24.95 4.71 -1.29
C ASN A 55 24.20 5.94 -1.86
N GLY A 56 23.66 6.83 -1.01
CA GLY A 56 22.83 7.95 -1.47
C GLY A 56 21.47 7.53 -2.06
N GLU A 57 21.08 6.28 -1.82
CA GLU A 57 19.77 5.73 -2.19
C GLU A 57 18.67 6.31 -1.31
N LYS A 58 17.44 6.31 -1.84
CA LYS A 58 16.27 6.82 -1.13
C LYS A 58 16.14 6.13 0.23
N PRO A 59 16.01 6.89 1.34
CA PRO A 59 15.84 6.27 2.63
C PRO A 59 14.42 5.71 2.78
N GLY A 60 14.34 4.45 3.19
CA GLY A 60 13.12 3.78 3.60
C GLY A 60 12.52 2.85 2.54
N CYS A 61 11.21 2.70 2.60
CA CYS A 61 10.43 1.79 1.77
C CYS A 61 9.32 2.58 1.05
N ALA A 62 8.95 2.15 -0.15
CA ALA A 62 7.89 2.76 -0.94
C ALA A 62 6.54 2.75 -0.20
N THR A 63 5.70 3.73 -0.48
CA THR A 63 4.28 3.64 -0.14
C THR A 63 3.71 2.44 -0.89
N THR A 64 3.12 1.48 -0.17
CA THR A 64 2.80 0.17 -0.75
C THR A 64 1.31 -0.12 -0.64
N PHE A 65 0.70 -0.48 -1.77
CA PHE A 65 -0.69 -0.91 -1.84
C PHE A 65 -0.71 -2.42 -2.06
N LEU A 66 -1.12 -3.15 -1.03
CA LEU A 66 -1.18 -4.61 -1.03
C LEU A 66 -2.62 -5.06 -1.25
N PHE A 67 -3.07 -5.06 -2.52
CA PHE A 67 -4.36 -5.60 -2.93
C PHE A 67 -4.30 -7.12 -3.04
N GLY A 68 -4.11 -7.73 -1.88
CA GLY A 68 -4.23 -9.16 -1.65
C GLY A 68 -5.06 -9.41 -0.41
N TYR A 69 -5.66 -10.59 -0.35
CA TYR A 69 -6.44 -11.02 0.80
C TYR A 69 -5.56 -11.16 2.04
N SER A 70 -6.06 -10.73 3.20
CA SER A 70 -5.31 -10.78 4.47
C SER A 70 -3.89 -10.16 4.40
N SER A 71 -3.67 -9.19 3.50
CA SER A 71 -2.34 -8.64 3.22
C SER A 71 -1.74 -7.82 4.35
N VAL A 72 -2.58 -7.28 5.23
CA VAL A 72 -2.16 -6.53 6.43
C VAL A 72 -2.71 -7.16 7.70
N HIS A 73 -3.08 -8.44 7.63
CA HIS A 73 -3.42 -9.22 8.80
C HIS A 73 -2.17 -9.38 9.70
N LEU A 74 -2.38 -9.24 11.01
CA LEU A 74 -1.39 -9.53 12.02
C LEU A 74 -1.85 -10.74 12.83
N SER A 75 -0.98 -11.74 12.95
CA SER A 75 -1.21 -12.90 13.78
C SER A 75 -1.09 -12.51 15.25
N ASP A 76 -2.13 -12.78 16.03
CA ASP A 76 -2.11 -12.60 17.47
C ASP A 76 -1.20 -13.63 18.13
N ASN A 77 -0.26 -13.15 18.95
CA ASN A 77 0.69 -13.96 19.70
C ASN A 77 0.40 -13.91 21.21
N SER A 78 -0.85 -13.65 21.61
CA SER A 78 -1.32 -13.58 22.99
C SER A 78 -0.62 -12.48 23.82
N ILE A 79 0.44 -12.83 24.54
CA ILE A 79 1.20 -11.90 25.38
C ILE A 79 2.38 -11.25 24.63
N TYR A 80 2.66 -11.71 23.41
CA TYR A 80 3.75 -11.20 22.59
C TYR A 80 3.23 -10.26 21.50
N GLU A 81 4.15 -9.47 20.93
CA GLU A 81 3.81 -8.57 19.82
C GLU A 81 3.23 -9.35 18.62
N PRO A 82 2.15 -8.85 18.00
CA PRO A 82 1.58 -9.46 16.81
C PRO A 82 2.60 -9.51 15.67
N SER A 83 2.57 -10.58 14.89
CA SER A 83 3.52 -10.80 13.80
C SER A 83 2.85 -10.75 12.43
N GLY A 84 3.57 -10.24 11.44
CA GLY A 84 3.08 -10.18 10.08
C GLY A 84 3.96 -9.30 9.19
N MET A 85 3.76 -9.40 7.89
CA MET A 85 4.55 -8.66 6.90
C MET A 85 4.33 -7.15 7.01
N LEU A 86 3.16 -6.69 7.45
CA LEU A 86 2.89 -5.28 7.73
C LEU A 86 3.95 -4.66 8.65
N ALA A 87 4.33 -5.35 9.74
CA ALA A 87 5.35 -4.87 10.67
C ALA A 87 6.70 -4.68 9.97
N SER A 88 7.03 -5.55 9.01
CA SER A 88 8.26 -5.45 8.23
C SER A 88 8.25 -4.24 7.28
N TYR A 89 7.13 -3.94 6.62
CA TYR A 89 6.99 -2.72 5.79
C TYR A 89 7.11 -1.44 6.62
N LEU A 90 6.45 -1.38 7.78
CA LEU A 90 6.50 -0.21 8.66
C LEU A 90 7.92 -0.03 9.25
N THR A 91 8.56 -1.12 9.68
CA THR A 91 9.96 -1.08 10.17
C THR A 91 10.93 -0.68 9.07
N ALA A 92 10.63 -1.02 7.81
CA ALA A 92 11.41 -0.60 6.66
C ALA A 92 11.26 0.90 6.33
N GLY A 93 10.39 1.62 7.03
CA GLY A 93 10.15 3.05 6.82
C GLY A 93 9.14 3.36 5.73
N ALA A 94 8.20 2.46 5.44
CA ALA A 94 7.11 2.75 4.51
C ALA A 94 6.22 3.88 5.06
N PRO A 95 6.01 5.00 4.33
CA PRO A 95 5.18 6.11 4.80
C PRO A 95 3.73 5.69 5.05
N ALA A 96 3.17 4.89 4.14
CA ALA A 96 1.87 4.25 4.30
C ALA A 96 1.82 2.88 3.62
N VAL A 97 1.04 1.98 4.20
CA VAL A 97 0.71 0.66 3.67
C VAL A 97 -0.80 0.50 3.62
N VAL A 98 -1.34 0.28 2.43
CA VAL A 98 -2.76 -0.04 2.22
C VAL A 98 -2.90 -1.54 2.07
N GLY A 99 -3.90 -2.15 2.69
CA GLY A 99 -4.19 -3.57 2.48
C GLY A 99 -5.47 -4.05 3.14
N MET A 100 -5.68 -5.37 3.15
CA MET A 100 -6.88 -6.02 3.68
C MET A 100 -6.61 -6.75 5.00
N LEU A 101 -7.44 -6.49 6.02
CA LEU A 101 -7.34 -7.12 7.35
C LEU A 101 -7.66 -8.62 7.37
N TRP A 102 -8.51 -9.07 6.44
CA TRP A 102 -8.96 -10.44 6.29
C TRP A 102 -9.25 -10.73 4.81
N ASP A 103 -9.76 -11.92 4.52
CA ASP A 103 -10.02 -12.37 3.16
C ASP A 103 -11.19 -11.62 2.52
N VAL A 104 -10.97 -11.12 1.30
CA VAL A 104 -11.95 -10.37 0.50
C VAL A 104 -12.15 -11.05 -0.84
N THR A 105 -13.31 -10.83 -1.46
CA THR A 105 -13.56 -11.37 -2.80
C THR A 105 -12.87 -10.52 -3.87
N ASP A 106 -12.32 -11.19 -4.89
CA ASP A 106 -11.53 -10.56 -5.96
C ASP A 106 -12.23 -9.34 -6.58
N LYS A 107 -13.53 -9.47 -6.92
CA LYS A 107 -14.30 -8.40 -7.56
C LYS A 107 -14.44 -7.15 -6.69
N ASP A 108 -14.60 -7.29 -5.37
CA ASP A 108 -14.68 -6.13 -4.48
C ASP A 108 -13.30 -5.58 -4.16
N CYS A 109 -12.27 -6.42 -4.10
CA CYS A 109 -10.87 -6.00 -3.98
C CYS A 109 -10.48 -5.11 -5.17
N ASP A 110 -10.78 -5.55 -6.39
CA ASP A 110 -10.49 -4.80 -7.62
C ASP A 110 -11.25 -3.47 -7.67
N ARG A 111 -12.54 -3.45 -7.29
CA ARG A 111 -13.33 -2.21 -7.19
C ARG A 111 -12.70 -1.23 -6.21
N CYS A 112 -12.33 -1.71 -5.02
CA CYS A 112 -11.67 -0.90 -4.01
C CYS A 112 -10.33 -0.37 -4.53
N ALA A 113 -9.54 -1.20 -5.20
CA ALA A 113 -8.24 -0.81 -5.71
C ALA A 113 -8.34 0.28 -6.78
N VAL A 114 -9.22 0.08 -7.76
CA VAL A 114 -9.45 1.06 -8.83
C VAL A 114 -9.97 2.38 -8.26
N LYS A 115 -10.92 2.35 -7.31
CA LYS A 115 -11.45 3.58 -6.72
C LYS A 115 -10.41 4.29 -5.83
N ALA A 116 -9.64 3.55 -5.03
CA ALA A 116 -8.60 4.13 -4.18
C ALA A 116 -7.51 4.78 -5.03
N ALA A 117 -7.02 4.08 -6.06
CA ALA A 117 -6.00 4.61 -6.96
C ALA A 117 -6.49 5.84 -7.73
N ARG A 118 -7.72 5.83 -8.24
CA ARG A 118 -8.30 6.99 -8.92
C ARG A 118 -8.51 8.17 -7.99
N SER A 119 -9.07 7.95 -6.80
CA SER A 119 -9.36 9.04 -5.87
C SER A 119 -8.08 9.65 -5.32
N ALA A 120 -7.04 8.85 -5.08
CA ALA A 120 -5.72 9.36 -4.71
C ALA A 120 -5.02 10.11 -5.85
N ASP A 121 -5.43 9.89 -7.10
CA ASP A 121 -4.93 10.57 -8.28
C ASP A 121 -5.78 11.78 -8.71
N GLU A 122 -6.93 11.99 -8.06
CA GLU A 122 -7.82 13.10 -8.37
C GLU A 122 -7.17 14.42 -7.94
N SER A 123 -6.89 15.27 -8.93
CA SER A 123 -6.45 16.65 -8.68
C SER A 123 -7.56 17.44 -7.97
N PRO A 124 -7.22 18.41 -7.10
CA PRO A 124 -8.21 19.18 -6.35
C PRO A 124 -9.18 19.87 -7.31
N ASN A 125 -10.47 19.53 -7.19
CA ASN A 125 -11.55 20.02 -8.04
C ASN A 125 -11.60 21.57 -8.00
N GLU A 126 -11.71 22.24 -9.15
CA GLU A 126 -11.66 23.71 -9.27
C GLU A 126 -12.91 24.44 -8.73
N SER A 127 -13.87 23.71 -8.16
CA SER A 127 -15.20 24.22 -7.81
C SER A 127 -15.34 24.56 -6.31
N GLY A 128 -14.95 25.77 -5.87
CA GLY A 128 -15.35 26.25 -4.54
C GLY A 128 -14.44 27.34 -3.96
N GLY A 129 -14.86 28.61 -3.99
CA GLY A 129 -14.06 29.76 -3.57
C GLY A 129 -13.43 29.67 -2.16
N ALA A 130 -12.36 30.46 -2.01
CA ALA A 130 -11.52 30.69 -0.81
C ALA A 130 -10.30 29.77 -0.63
N ARG A 131 -9.16 30.21 -1.20
CA ARG A 131 -7.79 30.34 -0.65
C ARG A 131 -7.26 29.40 0.47
N GLU A 132 -7.72 28.16 0.57
CA GLU A 132 -7.06 27.12 1.35
C GLU A 132 -6.01 26.42 0.48
N TRP A 133 -4.86 26.03 1.05
CA TRP A 133 -3.87 25.21 0.36
C TRP A 133 -4.51 23.87 -0.02
N ARG A 134 -5.10 23.78 -1.22
CA ARG A 134 -5.81 22.58 -1.68
C ARG A 134 -4.80 21.48 -1.99
N ARG A 135 -4.39 20.73 -0.96
CA ARG A 135 -3.74 19.44 -1.12
C ARG A 135 -4.67 18.51 -1.90
N GLY A 136 -4.11 17.62 -2.71
CA GLY A 136 -4.86 16.52 -3.32
C GLY A 136 -5.56 15.65 -2.28
N VAL A 137 -6.31 14.65 -2.72
CA VAL A 137 -6.99 13.72 -1.79
C VAL A 137 -5.93 12.87 -1.07
N GLY A 138 -5.98 12.86 0.26
CA GLY A 138 -5.11 12.00 1.07
C GLY A 138 -5.44 10.53 0.86
N LEU A 139 -4.43 9.67 0.98
CA LEU A 139 -4.60 8.22 0.78
C LEU A 139 -5.65 7.60 1.70
N ASP A 140 -5.76 8.08 2.93
CA ASP A 140 -6.76 7.69 3.91
C ASP A 140 -8.19 8.06 3.45
N GLU A 141 -8.37 9.25 2.88
CA GLU A 141 -9.65 9.68 2.31
C GLU A 141 -9.99 8.90 1.04
N ALA A 142 -9.00 8.67 0.17
CA ALA A 142 -9.17 7.86 -1.03
C ALA A 142 -9.62 6.43 -0.69
N VAL A 143 -9.02 5.80 0.33
CA VAL A 143 -9.43 4.47 0.81
C VAL A 143 -10.81 4.51 1.43
N LYS A 144 -11.13 5.52 2.27
CA LYS A 144 -12.47 5.70 2.85
C LYS A 144 -13.56 5.74 1.77
N GLU A 145 -13.35 6.48 0.69
CA GLU A 145 -14.31 6.53 -0.42
C GLU A 145 -14.34 5.22 -1.20
N ALA A 146 -13.19 4.56 -1.40
CA ALA A 146 -13.11 3.26 -2.05
C ALA A 146 -13.91 2.14 -1.36
N ARG A 147 -13.99 2.15 -0.02
CA ARG A 147 -14.80 1.17 0.73
C ARG A 147 -16.28 1.17 0.34
N LYS A 148 -16.80 2.31 -0.13
CA LYS A 148 -18.21 2.46 -0.49
C LYS A 148 -18.57 1.81 -1.83
N GLU A 149 -17.58 1.57 -2.68
CA GLU A 149 -17.75 0.93 -3.99
C GLU A 149 -17.84 -0.60 -3.91
N CYS A 150 -17.44 -1.20 -2.79
CA CYS A 150 -17.61 -2.62 -2.56
C CYS A 150 -19.11 -2.96 -2.45
N VAL A 151 -19.52 -4.05 -3.10
CA VAL A 151 -20.88 -4.59 -2.98
C VAL A 151 -21.13 -5.01 -1.54
N LEU A 152 -20.20 -5.75 -0.95
CA LEU A 152 -20.24 -6.12 0.47
C LEU A 152 -19.49 -5.09 1.30
N ARG A 153 -20.14 -3.96 1.57
CA ARG A 153 -19.53 -2.79 2.24
C ARG A 153 -18.84 -3.11 3.57
N TYR A 154 -19.40 -4.00 4.37
CA TYR A 154 -18.85 -4.36 5.67
C TYR A 154 -17.99 -5.62 5.64
N LEU A 155 -18.33 -6.60 4.80
CA LEU A 155 -17.53 -7.83 4.73
C LEU A 155 -16.23 -7.61 3.97
N ASN A 156 -16.28 -6.90 2.83
CA ASN A 156 -15.11 -6.62 2.00
C ASN A 156 -14.61 -5.20 2.19
N GLY A 157 -15.51 -4.21 2.12
CA GLY A 157 -15.12 -2.80 2.19
C GLY A 157 -14.46 -2.44 3.53
N ALA A 158 -14.93 -2.96 4.66
CA ALA A 158 -14.32 -2.68 5.97
C ALA A 158 -12.96 -3.37 6.18
N ALA A 159 -12.59 -4.34 5.33
CA ALA A 159 -11.29 -4.99 5.40
C ALA A 159 -10.15 -4.06 4.96
N ALA A 160 -10.42 -3.13 4.02
CA ALA A 160 -9.42 -2.25 3.44
C ALA A 160 -8.98 -1.18 4.44
N VAL A 161 -7.73 -1.18 4.88
CA VAL A 161 -7.18 -0.24 5.86
C VAL A 161 -5.89 0.42 5.38
N VAL A 162 -5.53 1.55 6.01
CA VAL A 162 -4.27 2.27 5.79
C VAL A 162 -3.52 2.31 7.12
N TYR A 163 -2.27 1.84 7.11
CA TYR A 163 -1.33 1.98 8.22
C TYR A 163 -0.25 2.98 7.82
N GLY A 164 0.01 3.98 8.67
CA GLY A 164 1.04 4.99 8.43
C GLY A 164 0.51 6.41 8.54
N ILE A 165 1.19 7.34 7.87
CA ILE A 165 0.81 8.76 7.83
C ILE A 165 -0.03 9.07 6.58
N PRO A 166 -0.82 10.16 6.57
CA PRO A 166 -1.51 10.60 5.35
C PRO A 166 -0.50 10.92 4.23
N VAL A 167 -0.58 10.16 3.14
CA VAL A 167 0.25 10.34 1.93
C VAL A 167 -0.60 10.98 0.85
N TYR A 168 -0.03 11.94 0.13
CA TYR A 168 -0.64 12.61 -1.01
C TYR A 168 0.16 12.21 -2.25
N LEU A 169 -0.52 11.72 -3.29
CA LEU A 169 0.12 11.40 -4.55
C LEU A 169 0.09 12.67 -5.42
N GLU A 170 1.25 13.11 -5.89
CA GLU A 170 1.41 14.23 -6.82
C GLU A 170 1.98 13.74 -8.16
#